data_AF-A0A1Y0BPS5-F1
#
_entry.id   AF-A0A1Y0BPS5-F1
#
_cell.length_a   1.000
_cell.length_b   1.000
_cell.length_c   1.000
_cell.angle_alpha   90.00
_cell.angle_beta   90.00
_cell.angle_gamma   90.00
#
_symmetry.space_group_name_H-M   'P 1'
#
loop_
_entity.id
_entity.type
_entity.pdbx_description
1 polymer ?
#
loop_
_entity_poly.entity_id
_entity_poly.type
_entity_poly.pdbx_seq_one_letter_code
_entity_poly.pdbx_strand_id
1 'polypeptide(L)'
;MLLGVVPAAPYICGSFKLETGDLLMIYSDGITESVNLAGEEFGYDRLEAQLRRAQAGAADTVLFSVLGAVQDFAAARPLVDDMSLAIVRLDD
;
A
#
# COMPACT_ATOMS: atom_id res chain seq x y z
N MET A 1 -11.65 -11.25 -5.10
CA MET A 1 -12.62 -12.31 -4.70
C MET A 1 -12.63 -12.38 -3.18
N LEU A 2 -13.81 -12.41 -2.57
CA LEU A 2 -13.93 -12.65 -1.13
C LEU A 2 -13.56 -14.09 -0.81
N LEU A 3 -12.71 -14.30 0.20
CA LEU A 3 -12.37 -15.63 0.70
C LEU A 3 -13.56 -16.23 1.46
N GLY A 4 -13.71 -17.55 1.41
CA GLY A 4 -14.72 -18.28 2.18
C GLY A 4 -16.14 -18.34 1.59
N VAL A 5 -16.41 -17.62 0.49
CA VAL A 5 -17.73 -17.65 -0.19
C VAL A 5 -17.88 -18.87 -1.10
N VAL A 6 -16.82 -19.22 -1.81
CA VAL A 6 -16.82 -20.36 -2.76
C VAL A 6 -16.02 -21.51 -2.15
N PRO A 7 -16.68 -22.63 -1.80
CA PRO A 7 -15.99 -23.83 -1.35
C PRO A 7 -15.00 -24.31 -2.42
N ALA A 8 -13.78 -24.66 -1.99
CA ALA A 8 -12.70 -25.17 -2.85
C ALA A 8 -12.37 -24.26 -4.06
N ALA A 9 -12.47 -22.94 -3.90
CA ALA A 9 -12.06 -21.99 -4.94
C ALA A 9 -10.60 -22.24 -5.36
N PRO A 10 -10.29 -22.28 -6.67
CA PRO A 10 -8.92 -22.37 -7.14
C PRO A 10 -8.20 -21.03 -6.90
N TYR A 11 -7.00 -21.09 -6.32
CA TYR A 11 -6.13 -19.93 -6.14
C TYR A 11 -4.88 -20.09 -6.99
N ILE A 12 -4.48 -19.01 -7.65
CA ILE A 12 -3.23 -18.96 -8.40
C ILE A 12 -2.12 -18.55 -7.44
N CYS A 13 -1.04 -19.34 -7.41
CA CYS A 13 0.15 -19.03 -6.64
C CYS A 13 1.28 -18.63 -7.60
N GLY A 14 2.08 -17.64 -7.20
CA GLY A 14 3.27 -17.20 -7.92
C GLY A 14 4.43 -17.04 -6.95
N SER A 15 5.64 -17.00 -7.52
CA SER A 15 6.87 -16.74 -6.78
C SER A 15 7.76 -15.83 -7.60
N PHE A 16 8.50 -14.95 -6.94
CA PHE A 16 9.54 -14.13 -7.54
C PHE A 16 10.72 -14.04 -6.57
N LYS A 17 11.90 -13.72 -7.09
CA LYS A 17 13.10 -13.50 -6.29
C LYS A 17 13.24 -12.01 -6.02
N LEU A 18 13.43 -11.64 -4.76
CA LEU A 18 13.88 -10.31 -4.36
C LEU A 18 15.40 -10.25 -4.47
N GLU A 19 15.91 -9.25 -5.18
CA GLU A 19 17.32 -8.93 -5.22
C GLU A 19 17.66 -7.85 -4.20
N THR A 20 18.94 -7.72 -3.85
CA THR A 20 19.38 -6.68 -2.91
C THR A 20 19.06 -5.29 -3.46
N GLY A 21 18.52 -4.43 -2.61
CA GLY A 21 18.01 -3.12 -2.98
C GLY A 21 16.54 -3.11 -3.43
N ASP A 22 15.94 -4.26 -3.70
CA ASP A 22 14.50 -4.34 -3.99
C ASP A 22 13.67 -4.00 -2.76
N LEU A 23 12.48 -3.46 -3.05
CA LEU A 23 11.47 -3.15 -2.05
C LEU A 23 10.13 -3.74 -2.47
N LEU A 24 9.53 -4.49 -1.56
CA LEU A 24 8.17 -5.02 -1.68
C LEU A 24 7.24 -4.24 -0.75
N MET A 25 6.18 -3.69 -1.32
CA MET A 25 5.08 -3.05 -0.59
C MET A 25 3.82 -3.91 -0.69
N ILE A 26 3.21 -4.20 0.45
CA ILE A 26 1.93 -4.93 0.56
C ILE A 26 0.96 -4.03 1.31
N TYR A 27 -0.27 -3.91 0.81
CA TYR A 27 -1.28 -3.01 1.36
C TYR A 27 -2.70 -3.58 1.25
N SER A 28 -3.60 -3.09 2.11
CA SER A 28 -5.06 -3.24 1.94
C SER A 28 -5.64 -2.10 1.10
N ASP A 29 -6.80 -2.33 0.51
CA ASP A 29 -7.58 -1.35 -0.27
C ASP A 29 -7.91 -0.07 0.49
N GLY A 30 -8.06 -0.11 1.82
CA GLY A 30 -8.17 1.11 2.65
C GLY A 30 -7.08 2.18 2.40
N ILE A 31 -5.89 1.79 1.90
CA ILE A 31 -4.86 2.74 1.44
C ILE A 31 -5.28 3.47 0.16
N THR A 32 -5.75 2.74 -0.85
CA THR A 32 -6.10 3.31 -2.16
C THR A 32 -7.46 3.98 -2.17
N GLU A 33 -8.41 3.47 -1.38
CA GLU A 33 -9.78 3.96 -1.26
C GLU A 33 -9.92 5.11 -0.25
N SER A 34 -8.83 5.52 0.41
CA SER A 34 -8.83 6.72 1.26
C SER A 34 -9.22 7.97 0.47
N VAL A 35 -10.19 8.72 0.99
CA VAL A 35 -10.87 9.80 0.24
C VAL A 35 -10.53 11.18 0.78
N ASN A 36 -10.24 12.13 -0.11
CA ASN A 36 -10.06 13.54 0.26
C ASN A 36 -11.39 14.29 0.48
N LEU A 37 -11.31 15.59 0.78
CA LEU A 37 -12.50 16.44 0.99
C LEU A 37 -13.40 16.57 -0.25
N ALA A 38 -12.83 16.46 -1.45
CA ALA A 38 -13.57 16.52 -2.72
C ALA A 38 -14.27 15.20 -3.08
N GLY A 39 -14.06 14.14 -2.30
CA GLY A 39 -14.63 12.82 -2.60
C GLY A 39 -13.77 11.99 -3.55
N GLU A 40 -12.53 12.39 -3.81
CA GLU A 40 -11.61 11.65 -4.68
C GLU A 40 -10.79 10.65 -3.86
N GLU A 41 -10.64 9.44 -4.39
CA GLU A 41 -9.77 8.41 -3.83
C GLU A 41 -8.28 8.77 -4.03
N PHE A 42 -7.44 8.29 -3.11
CA PHE A 42 -5.99 8.43 -3.20
C PHE A 42 -5.48 7.79 -4.47
N GLY A 43 -5.91 6.55 -4.71
CA GLY A 43 -5.70 5.82 -5.95
C GLY A 43 -4.27 5.31 -6.17
N TYR A 44 -4.13 4.45 -7.18
CA TYR A 44 -2.87 3.77 -7.52
C TYR A 44 -1.79 4.75 -8.01
N ASP A 45 -2.15 5.76 -8.79
CA ASP A 45 -1.18 6.69 -9.38
C ASP A 45 -0.41 7.48 -8.31
N ARG A 46 -1.12 7.96 -7.27
CA ARG A 46 -0.49 8.68 -6.16
C ARG A 46 0.32 7.74 -5.28
N LEU A 47 -0.16 6.52 -5.06
CA LEU A 47 0.55 5.50 -4.30
C LEU A 47 1.88 5.14 -4.98
N GLU A 48 1.86 4.89 -6.29
CA GLU A 48 3.06 4.59 -7.07
C GLU A 48 4.03 5.78 -7.08
N ALA A 49 3.53 6.99 -7.31
CA ALA A 49 4.34 8.21 -7.29
C ALA A 49 5.02 8.42 -5.93
N GLN A 50 4.30 8.16 -4.83
CA GLN A 50 4.84 8.29 -3.48
C GLN A 50 5.88 7.22 -3.18
N LEU A 51 5.60 5.96 -3.53
CA LEU A 51 6.55 4.87 -3.36
C LEU A 51 7.86 5.15 -4.10
N ARG A 52 7.78 5.59 -5.36
CA ARG A 52 8.96 5.94 -6.17
C ARG A 52 9.80 7.07 -5.57
N ARG A 53 9.17 8.04 -4.89
CA ARG A 53 9.87 9.13 -4.18
C ARG A 53 10.59 8.62 -2.94
N ALA A 54 9.97 7.71 -2.20
CA ALA A 54 10.50 7.21 -0.94
C ALA A 54 11.46 6.03 -1.11
N GLN A 55 11.48 5.35 -2.26
CA GLN A 55 12.14 4.05 -2.47
C GLN A 55 13.65 3.97 -2.18
N ALA A 56 14.35 5.10 -1.95
CA ALA A 56 15.75 5.09 -1.56
C ALA A 56 15.96 5.02 -0.04
N GLY A 57 14.89 5.15 0.75
CA GLY A 57 14.93 5.11 2.20
C GLY A 57 14.92 3.69 2.78
N ALA A 58 15.24 3.60 4.07
CA ALA A 58 15.01 2.41 4.88
C ALA A 58 13.51 2.05 4.92
N ALA A 59 13.19 0.79 5.23
CA ALA A 59 11.82 0.27 5.17
C ALA A 59 10.82 1.08 6.01
N ASP A 60 11.22 1.51 7.22
CA ASP A 60 10.42 2.35 8.11
C ASP A 60 10.17 3.75 7.53
N THR A 61 11.19 4.34 6.93
CA THR A 61 11.12 5.65 6.27
C THR A 61 10.13 5.61 5.11
N VAL A 62 10.16 4.55 4.30
CA VAL A 62 9.19 4.33 3.22
C VAL A 62 7.79 4.15 3.78
N LEU A 63 7.64 3.32 4.83
CA LEU A 63 6.35 3.04 5.46
C LEU A 63 5.68 4.34 5.96
N PHE A 64 6.40 5.15 6.72
CA PHE A 64 5.88 6.41 7.25
C PHE A 64 5.66 7.45 6.14
N SER A 65 6.49 7.46 5.10
CA SER A 65 6.33 8.36 3.96
C SER A 65 5.04 8.08 3.18
N VAL A 66 4.71 6.81 2.94
CA VAL A 66 3.47 6.42 2.26
C VAL A 66 2.27 6.68 3.15
N LEU A 67 2.30 6.23 4.42
CA LEU A 67 1.19 6.41 5.34
C LEU A 67 0.87 7.88 5.58
N GLY A 68 1.90 8.72 5.74
CA GLY A 68 1.75 10.17 5.87
C GLY A 68 1.09 10.80 4.64
N ALA A 69 1.52 10.43 3.43
CA ALA A 69 0.91 10.96 2.21
C ALA A 69 -0.58 10.62 2.06
N VAL A 70 -0.98 9.41 2.48
CA VAL A 70 -2.40 9.00 2.47
C VAL A 70 -3.20 9.81 3.49
N GLN A 71 -2.67 9.98 4.71
CA GLN A 71 -3.32 10.76 5.77
C GLN A 71 -3.42 12.25 5.41
N ASP A 72 -2.35 12.83 4.86
CA ASP A 72 -2.32 14.22 4.40
C ASP A 72 -3.34 14.46 3.28
N PHE A 73 -3.48 13.50 2.36
CA PHE A 73 -4.47 13.56 1.29
C PHE A 73 -5.91 13.47 1.81
N ALA A 74 -6.19 12.58 2.76
CA ALA A 74 -7.49 12.46 3.41
C ALA A 74 -7.83 13.69 4.28
N ALA A 75 -6.80 14.40 4.75
CA ALA A 75 -6.89 15.56 5.62
C ALA A 75 -7.70 15.25 6.89
N ALA A 76 -8.70 16.06 7.20
CA ALA A 76 -9.54 15.89 8.41
C ALA A 76 -10.65 14.84 8.25
N ARG A 77 -10.70 14.08 7.14
CA ARG A 77 -11.72 13.04 7.00
C ARG A 77 -11.44 11.87 7.94
N PRO A 78 -12.49 11.29 8.57
CA PRO A 78 -12.35 10.04 9.28
C PRO A 78 -11.95 8.94 8.30
N LEU A 79 -11.22 7.95 8.82
CA LEU A 79 -10.98 6.72 8.08
C LEU A 79 -12.31 6.04 7.78
N VAL A 80 -12.46 5.63 6.52
CA VAL A 80 -13.66 4.95 6.02
C VAL A 80 -13.49 3.43 6.11
N ASP A 81 -12.24 2.95 6.09
CA ASP A 81 -11.84 1.55 6.19
C ASP A 81 -10.49 1.40 6.92
N ASP A 82 -10.16 0.17 7.32
CA ASP A 82 -8.89 -0.16 7.97
C ASP A 82 -7.71 -0.11 6.98
N MET A 83 -6.66 0.61 7.36
CA MET A 83 -5.43 0.70 6.58
C MET A 83 -4.37 -0.26 7.11
N SER A 84 -3.89 -1.14 6.23
CA SER A 84 -2.73 -1.99 6.48
C SER A 84 -1.65 -1.74 5.44
N LEU A 85 -0.41 -1.56 5.90
CA LEU A 85 0.76 -1.35 5.05
C LEU A 85 1.96 -2.10 5.63
N ALA A 86 2.64 -2.88 4.79
CA ALA A 86 3.89 -3.54 5.12
C ALA A 86 4.94 -3.24 4.04
N ILE A 87 6.15 -2.91 4.50
CA ILE A 87 7.33 -2.69 3.65
C ILE A 87 8.37 -3.74 4.01
N VAL A 88 8.85 -4.45 2.98
CA VAL A 88 9.97 -5.39 3.09
C VAL A 88 11.07 -4.89 2.16
N ARG A 89 12.29 -4.75 2.71
CA ARG A 89 13.48 -4.40 1.95
C ARG A 89 14.54 -5.47 2.19
N LEU A 90 15.21 -5.87 1.12
CA LEU A 90 16.41 -6.69 1.21
C LEU A 90 17.62 -5.77 1.16
N ASP A 91 18.24 -5.56 2.32
CA ASP A 91 19.48 -4.80 2.46
C ASP A 91 20.71 -5.70 2.19
N ASP A 92 21.87 -5.08 1.99
CA ASP A 92 23.18 -5.76 1.81
C ASP A 92 23.63 -6.54 3.06
#